data_AF-A0A1V6NYF8-F1
#
_entry.id   AF-A0A1V6NYF8-F1
#
_cell.length_a   1.000
_cell.length_b   1.000
_cell.length_c   1.000
_cell.angle_alpha   90.00
_cell.angle_beta   90.00
_cell.angle_gamma   90.00
#
_symmetry.space_group_name_H-M   'P 1'
#
loop_
_entity.id
_entity.type
_entity.pdbx_description
1 polymer ?
#
loop_
_entity_poly.entity_id
_entity_poly.type
_entity_poly.pdbx_seq_one_letter_code
_entity_poly.pdbx_strand_id
1 'polypeptide(L)'
;MPLYNRYTTTATTTPISELTTTLKPLSDSARDELDRMAWTALFIGGVAGFVLSEYVFSCNPTQPPIHPLGNQAGLQWTLSDGDLSSAVVVNLAASTKTARVFSYYLSRKPGSSAPLGLLQVTSAVSRIQEADRNLSTSVPSKVVAYGDVDSKESAEWLASCRPEKIVIVDFGGRGNALKDTLSLIKNTAEVQGCKVVIVQVGNEQKVYSTEEIIAGQAAMAELGKVQYNTSGVQDTILETVGPEPYFATRGAQWEKWLDERHLSEPGTKIVFGSGVSGADGVEGGWERLCHGQVGAEEGLVYKVQ
;
A
#
# COMPACT_ATOMS: atom_id res chain seq x y z
N MET A 1 18.22 -21.16 6.11
CA MET A 1 17.84 -21.25 4.68
C MET A 1 17.32 -19.87 4.30
N PRO A 2 17.79 -19.20 3.24
CA PRO A 2 17.29 -17.87 2.92
C PRO A 2 15.81 -18.00 2.54
N LEU A 3 14.95 -17.39 3.36
CA LEU A 3 13.48 -17.43 3.29
C LEU A 3 12.90 -16.71 2.06
N TYR A 4 13.76 -16.07 1.26
CA TYR A 4 13.39 -15.17 0.17
C TYR A 4 12.88 -15.86 -1.11
N ASN A 5 13.11 -17.17 -1.27
CA ASN A 5 12.67 -17.95 -2.44
C ASN A 5 11.69 -19.07 -2.06
N ARG A 6 10.78 -18.83 -1.11
CA ARG A 6 9.67 -19.75 -0.91
C ARG A 6 8.61 -19.46 -1.96
N TYR A 7 8.57 -20.28 -3.01
CA TYR A 7 7.44 -20.32 -3.93
C TYR A 7 6.18 -20.63 -3.12
N THR A 8 5.20 -19.74 -3.13
CA THR A 8 3.86 -20.07 -2.66
C THR A 8 3.21 -20.91 -3.77
N THR A 9 3.15 -22.21 -3.55
CA THR A 9 2.37 -23.12 -4.38
C THR A 9 0.96 -23.17 -3.81
N THR A 10 0.02 -22.50 -4.44
CA THR A 10 -1.41 -22.71 -4.17
C THR A 10 -1.87 -23.85 -5.07
N ALA A 11 -2.27 -24.97 -4.48
CA ALA A 11 -2.88 -26.05 -5.25
C ALA A 11 -4.17 -25.52 -5.86
N THR A 12 -4.27 -25.51 -7.17
CA THR A 12 -5.51 -25.15 -7.85
C THR A 12 -6.42 -26.36 -7.90
N THR A 13 -7.72 -26.14 -7.67
CA THR A 13 -8.73 -27.20 -7.86
C THR A 13 -8.86 -27.58 -9.33
N THR A 14 -8.55 -26.64 -10.22
CA THR A 14 -8.52 -26.82 -11.67
C THR A 14 -7.09 -26.66 -12.18
N PRO A 15 -6.50 -27.59 -12.94
CA PRO A 15 -5.17 -27.39 -13.53
C PRO A 15 -5.11 -26.07 -14.31
N ILE A 16 -4.01 -25.31 -14.19
CA ILE A 16 -3.84 -24.03 -14.91
C ILE A 16 -4.02 -24.24 -16.42
N SER A 17 -3.58 -25.37 -16.98
CA SER A 17 -3.82 -25.74 -18.37
C SER A 17 -5.30 -25.79 -18.75
N GLU A 18 -6.17 -26.22 -17.85
CA GLU A 18 -7.63 -26.28 -18.06
C GLU A 18 -8.30 -24.91 -17.87
N LEU A 19 -7.75 -24.05 -17.00
CA LEU A 19 -8.16 -22.64 -16.84
C LEU A 19 -7.76 -21.76 -18.04
N THR A 20 -6.93 -22.30 -18.95
CA THR A 20 -6.34 -21.56 -20.07
C THR A 20 -6.71 -22.10 -21.45
N THR A 21 -7.30 -23.28 -21.53
CA THR A 21 -7.81 -23.83 -22.79
C THR A 21 -9.04 -23.07 -23.29
N THR A 22 -8.91 -22.46 -24.47
CA THR A 22 -9.94 -21.68 -25.18
C THR A 22 -11.14 -22.48 -25.69
N LEU A 23 -11.13 -23.81 -25.53
CA LEU A 23 -12.09 -24.72 -26.18
C LEU A 23 -13.39 -24.97 -25.38
N LYS A 24 -13.48 -24.55 -24.12
CA LYS A 24 -14.70 -24.67 -23.31
C LYS A 24 -14.96 -23.41 -22.49
N PRO A 25 -16.21 -22.98 -22.32
CA PRO A 25 -16.52 -21.96 -21.32
C PRO A 25 -16.13 -22.49 -19.93
N LEU A 26 -15.38 -21.69 -19.18
CA LEU A 26 -15.01 -22.00 -17.80
C LEU A 26 -16.26 -22.05 -16.93
N SER A 27 -16.30 -22.99 -15.97
CA SER A 27 -17.31 -22.97 -14.92
C SER A 27 -17.20 -21.72 -14.06
N ASP A 28 -18.26 -21.34 -13.34
CA ASP A 28 -18.24 -20.16 -12.46
C ASP A 28 -17.13 -20.27 -11.41
N SER A 29 -16.94 -21.45 -10.84
CA SER A 29 -15.87 -21.73 -9.88
C SER A 29 -14.48 -21.60 -10.51
N ALA A 30 -14.28 -22.05 -11.75
CA ALA A 30 -13.01 -21.92 -12.45
C ALA A 30 -12.70 -20.45 -12.82
N ARG A 31 -13.73 -19.67 -13.15
CA ARG A 31 -13.59 -18.23 -13.42
C ARG A 31 -13.23 -17.46 -12.16
N ASP A 32 -13.87 -17.76 -11.03
CA ASP A 32 -13.53 -17.15 -9.75
C ASP A 32 -12.11 -17.52 -9.32
N GLU A 33 -11.71 -18.79 -9.42
CA GLU A 33 -10.34 -19.24 -9.13
C GLU A 33 -9.29 -18.48 -9.97
N LEU A 34 -9.52 -18.36 -11.29
CA LEU A 34 -8.62 -17.62 -12.18
C LEU A 34 -8.56 -16.12 -11.83
N ASP A 35 -9.70 -15.50 -11.49
CA ASP A 35 -9.74 -14.10 -11.08
C ASP A 35 -8.96 -13.89 -9.77
N ARG A 36 -9.19 -14.72 -8.74
CA ARG A 36 -8.45 -14.65 -7.47
C ARG A 36 -6.94 -14.80 -7.67
N MET A 37 -6.52 -15.70 -8.55
CA MET A 37 -5.11 -15.85 -8.92
C MET A 37 -4.55 -14.59 -9.59
N ALA A 38 -5.30 -14.01 -10.52
CA ALA A 38 -4.89 -12.79 -11.22
C ALA A 38 -4.74 -11.60 -10.28
N TRP A 39 -5.69 -11.41 -9.36
CA TRP A 39 -5.61 -10.39 -8.32
C TRP A 39 -4.44 -10.63 -7.37
N THR A 40 -4.18 -11.88 -7.01
CA THR A 40 -3.01 -12.25 -6.18
C THR A 40 -1.69 -11.94 -6.87
N ALA A 41 -1.55 -12.28 -8.15
CA ALA A 41 -0.36 -11.93 -8.92
C ALA A 41 -0.18 -10.41 -9.04
N LEU A 42 -1.26 -9.70 -9.32
CA LEU A 42 -1.24 -8.26 -9.52
C LEU A 42 -0.93 -7.49 -8.22
N PHE A 43 -1.42 -7.95 -7.07
CA PHE A 43 -1.29 -7.29 -5.77
C PHE A 43 -0.32 -7.99 -4.82
N ILE A 44 0.63 -8.78 -5.32
CA ILE A 44 1.63 -9.45 -4.46
C ILE A 44 2.40 -8.46 -3.59
N GLY A 45 2.71 -7.26 -4.10
CA GLY A 45 3.30 -6.16 -3.34
C GLY A 45 2.37 -5.51 -2.30
N GLY A 46 1.09 -5.86 -2.30
CA GLY A 46 0.09 -5.47 -1.30
C GLY A 46 0.37 -6.05 0.09
N VAL A 47 1.09 -7.18 0.17
CA VAL A 47 1.53 -7.77 1.45
C VAL A 47 2.30 -6.76 2.30
N ALA A 48 3.09 -5.89 1.67
CA ALA A 48 3.78 -4.81 2.35
C ALA A 48 2.80 -3.84 3.05
N GLY A 49 1.67 -3.51 2.41
CA GLY A 49 0.64 -2.66 3.00
C GLY A 49 -0.05 -3.30 4.20
N PHE A 50 -0.35 -4.60 4.11
CA PHE A 50 -0.86 -5.39 5.24
C PHE A 50 0.13 -5.39 6.42
N VAL A 51 1.40 -5.74 6.15
CA VAL A 51 2.44 -5.81 7.19
C VAL A 51 2.66 -4.44 7.85
N LEU A 52 2.68 -3.38 7.05
CA LEU A 52 2.80 -2.01 7.55
C LEU A 52 1.62 -1.63 8.47
N SER A 53 0.38 -1.94 8.07
CA SER A 53 -0.80 -1.68 8.91
C SER A 53 -0.80 -2.49 10.20
N GLU A 54 -0.58 -3.80 10.13
CA GLU A 54 -0.85 -4.69 11.28
C GLU A 54 0.30 -4.82 12.26
N TYR A 55 1.54 -4.58 11.81
CA TYR A 55 2.73 -4.86 12.61
C TYR A 55 3.57 -3.61 12.89
N VAL A 56 3.72 -2.70 11.92
CA VAL A 56 4.43 -1.42 12.16
C VAL A 56 3.53 -0.44 12.89
N PHE A 57 2.27 -0.33 12.46
CA PHE A 57 1.22 0.46 13.13
C PHE A 57 0.24 -0.43 13.88
N SER A 58 0.79 -1.35 14.69
CA SER A 58 0.00 -2.36 15.37
C SER A 58 -0.97 -1.74 16.37
N CYS A 59 -2.21 -2.23 16.35
CA CYS A 59 -3.22 -1.94 17.37
C CYS A 59 -3.38 -3.08 18.38
N ASN A 60 -2.56 -4.13 18.26
CA ASN A 60 -2.65 -5.30 19.12
C ASN A 60 -1.91 -5.03 20.45
N PRO A 61 -2.61 -5.03 21.61
CA PRO A 61 -1.97 -4.76 22.90
C PRO A 61 -0.91 -5.79 23.29
N THR A 62 -0.94 -7.00 22.71
CA THR A 62 0.03 -8.06 22.99
C THR A 62 1.20 -8.09 22.01
N GLN A 63 1.17 -7.25 20.97
CA GLN A 63 2.21 -7.18 19.96
C GLN A 63 2.64 -5.72 19.77
N PRO A 64 3.78 -5.30 20.35
CA PRO A 64 4.23 -3.92 20.22
C PRO A 64 4.49 -3.58 18.73
N PRO A 65 4.37 -2.30 18.35
CA PRO A 65 4.79 -1.81 17.06
C PRO A 65 6.22 -2.24 16.72
N ILE A 66 6.41 -2.76 15.51
CA ILE A 66 7.71 -3.15 14.98
C ILE A 66 8.29 -1.96 14.20
N HIS A 67 9.58 -1.67 14.40
CA HIS A 67 10.27 -0.63 13.62
C HIS A 67 10.10 -0.91 12.10
N PRO A 68 9.91 0.11 11.23
CA PRO A 68 9.72 -0.10 9.78
C PRO A 68 10.80 -0.92 9.06
N LEU A 69 11.98 -1.09 9.66
CA LEU A 69 13.09 -1.96 9.19
C LEU A 69 13.20 -3.31 9.93
N GLY A 70 12.28 -3.62 10.84
CA GLY A 70 12.39 -4.74 11.78
C GLY A 70 13.18 -4.40 13.05
N ASN A 71 13.25 -5.37 13.96
CA ASN A 71 13.98 -5.29 15.23
C ASN A 71 15.47 -5.52 15.02
N GLN A 72 16.14 -4.59 14.34
CA GLN A 72 17.60 -4.54 14.32
C GLN A 72 18.14 -3.74 15.52
N ALA A 73 19.27 -4.16 16.08
CA ALA A 73 19.86 -3.51 17.26
C ALA A 73 20.19 -2.04 16.98
N GLY A 74 19.70 -1.14 17.84
CA GLY A 74 20.02 0.29 17.80
C GLY A 74 18.97 1.20 17.16
N LEU A 75 17.91 0.66 16.54
CA LEU A 75 16.79 1.44 16.01
C LEU A 75 15.67 1.54 17.05
N GLN A 76 15.25 2.76 17.39
CA GLN A 76 14.14 2.99 18.33
C GLN A 76 12.84 3.15 17.54
N TRP A 77 11.85 2.31 17.84
CA TRP A 77 10.45 2.49 17.43
C TRP A 77 9.57 2.26 18.64
N THR A 78 9.02 3.35 19.15
CA THR A 78 8.25 3.34 20.39
C THR A 78 6.76 3.17 20.11
N LEU A 79 5.99 2.90 21.16
CA LEU A 79 4.52 2.96 21.10
C LEU A 79 4.04 4.31 20.56
N SER A 80 4.69 5.41 20.93
CA SER A 80 4.36 6.76 20.43
C SER A 80 4.61 6.92 18.93
N ASP A 81 5.50 6.13 18.33
CA ASP A 81 5.74 6.15 16.88
C ASP A 81 4.68 5.34 16.14
N GLY A 82 4.38 4.13 16.62
CA GLY A 82 3.45 3.19 15.99
C GLY A 82 1.95 3.38 16.30
N ASP A 83 1.58 4.04 17.39
CA ASP A 83 0.16 4.22 17.76
C ASP A 83 -0.52 5.27 16.89
N LEU A 84 -1.61 4.93 16.21
CA LEU A 84 -2.31 5.86 15.32
C LEU A 84 -3.52 6.54 15.97
N SER A 85 -3.86 6.23 17.22
CA SER A 85 -5.09 6.69 17.89
C SER A 85 -5.32 8.21 17.87
N SER A 86 -4.24 9.00 17.96
CA SER A 86 -4.27 10.48 17.90
C SER A 86 -3.69 11.05 16.60
N ALA A 87 -3.55 10.21 15.57
CA ALA A 87 -2.87 10.56 14.33
C ALA A 87 -3.82 10.80 13.15
N VAL A 88 -3.51 11.79 12.32
CA VAL A 88 -3.94 11.79 10.92
C VAL A 88 -2.83 11.15 10.07
N VAL A 89 -3.23 10.24 9.18
CA VAL A 89 -2.30 9.56 8.28
C VAL A 89 -2.38 10.17 6.89
N VAL A 90 -1.26 10.66 6.37
CA VAL A 90 -1.14 11.20 5.01
C VAL A 90 -0.50 10.15 4.10
N ASN A 91 -1.26 9.62 3.15
CA ASN A 91 -0.78 8.64 2.18
C ASN A 91 -0.38 9.34 0.89
N LEU A 92 0.92 9.39 0.59
CA LEU A 92 1.40 9.88 -0.70
C LEU A 92 1.43 8.75 -1.71
N ALA A 93 0.93 9.00 -2.93
CA ALA A 93 0.67 7.98 -3.94
C ALA A 93 -0.37 6.94 -3.47
N ALA A 94 -1.49 7.46 -2.96
CA ALA A 94 -2.58 6.66 -2.40
C ALA A 94 -3.21 5.65 -3.38
N SER A 95 -2.99 5.76 -4.69
CA SER A 95 -3.49 4.80 -5.70
C SER A 95 -2.53 3.64 -6.00
N THR A 96 -1.36 3.59 -5.37
CA THR A 96 -0.47 2.43 -5.52
C THR A 96 -1.04 1.21 -4.82
N LYS A 97 -0.78 0.02 -5.35
CA LYS A 97 -1.30 -1.25 -4.82
C LYS A 97 -0.97 -1.44 -3.33
N THR A 98 0.25 -1.09 -2.92
CA THR A 98 0.66 -1.14 -1.52
C THR A 98 -0.12 -0.14 -0.65
N ALA A 99 -0.28 1.11 -1.10
CA ALA A 99 -1.03 2.12 -0.37
C ALA A 99 -2.52 1.78 -0.22
N ARG A 100 -3.10 1.12 -1.22
CA ARG A 100 -4.51 0.70 -1.20
C ARG A 100 -4.76 -0.44 -0.24
N VAL A 101 -3.91 -1.46 -0.26
CA VAL A 101 -3.98 -2.53 0.73
C VAL A 101 -3.71 -1.99 2.14
N PHE A 102 -2.74 -1.09 2.30
CA PHE A 102 -2.50 -0.40 3.58
C PHE A 102 -3.74 0.35 4.07
N SER A 103 -4.33 1.21 3.22
CA SER A 103 -5.54 1.98 3.56
C SER A 103 -6.72 1.09 3.92
N TYR A 104 -6.90 -0.03 3.22
CA TYR A 104 -7.97 -0.99 3.47
C TYR A 104 -7.93 -1.55 4.90
N TYR A 105 -6.75 -1.97 5.37
CA TYR A 105 -6.58 -2.52 6.72
C TYR A 105 -6.60 -1.41 7.77
N LEU A 106 -5.96 -0.28 7.47
CA LEU A 106 -5.88 0.85 8.37
C LEU A 106 -7.26 1.43 8.71
N SER A 107 -8.14 1.58 7.71
CA SER A 107 -9.50 2.08 7.91
C SER A 107 -10.41 1.12 8.67
N ARG A 108 -9.98 -0.13 8.89
CA ARG A 108 -10.73 -1.16 9.62
C ARG A 108 -10.19 -1.42 11.02
N LYS A 109 -9.19 -0.65 11.45
CA LYS A 109 -8.72 -0.71 12.83
C LYS A 109 -9.86 -0.40 13.80
N PRO A 110 -9.94 -1.10 14.94
CA PRO A 110 -11.06 -0.94 15.85
C PRO A 110 -10.98 0.40 16.59
N GLY A 111 -12.09 1.13 16.59
CA GLY A 111 -12.39 2.25 17.50
C GLY A 111 -11.19 3.14 17.82
N SER A 112 -10.78 3.12 19.10
CA SER A 112 -9.73 3.99 19.66
C SER A 112 -8.32 3.72 19.12
N SER A 113 -8.11 2.72 18.27
CA SER A 113 -6.81 2.44 17.64
C SER A 113 -6.76 2.85 16.17
N ALA A 114 -7.90 3.24 15.60
CA ALA A 114 -7.96 3.77 14.25
C ALA A 114 -7.39 5.19 14.20
N PRO A 115 -6.80 5.61 13.07
CA PRO A 115 -6.42 7.00 12.90
C PRO A 115 -7.63 7.93 12.92
N LEU A 116 -7.39 9.19 13.30
CA LEU A 116 -8.37 10.27 13.30
C LEU A 116 -8.83 10.66 11.90
N GLY A 117 -8.04 10.35 10.88
CA GLY A 117 -8.40 10.52 9.48
C GLY A 117 -7.30 10.09 8.51
N LEU A 118 -7.69 9.92 7.24
CA LEU A 118 -6.78 9.63 6.13
C LEU A 118 -6.77 10.79 5.12
N LEU A 119 -5.61 11.39 4.87
CA LEU A 119 -5.40 12.30 3.75
C LEU A 119 -4.74 11.53 2.60
N GLN A 120 -5.50 11.26 1.55
CA GLN A 120 -5.08 10.45 0.42
C GLN A 120 -4.63 11.35 -0.74
N VAL A 121 -3.33 11.42 -1.01
CA VAL A 121 -2.75 12.25 -2.09
C VAL A 121 -2.45 11.39 -3.32
N THR A 122 -3.09 11.69 -4.45
CA THR A 122 -3.07 10.79 -5.63
C THR A 122 -3.41 11.52 -6.93
N SER A 123 -2.96 10.98 -8.07
CA SER A 123 -3.48 11.40 -9.37
C SER A 123 -4.85 10.80 -9.72
N ALA A 124 -5.29 9.75 -9.01
CA ALA A 124 -6.54 9.03 -9.29
C ALA A 124 -7.66 9.42 -8.30
N VAL A 125 -7.90 10.73 -8.14
CA VAL A 125 -8.79 11.28 -7.10
C VAL A 125 -10.18 10.63 -7.08
N SER A 126 -10.86 10.60 -8.23
CA SER A 126 -12.24 10.06 -8.32
C SER A 126 -12.34 8.60 -7.90
N ARG A 127 -11.35 7.78 -8.28
CA ARG A 127 -11.30 6.35 -7.94
C ARG A 127 -11.09 6.12 -6.46
N ILE A 128 -10.19 6.90 -5.84
CA ILE A 128 -9.94 6.76 -4.42
C ILE A 128 -11.14 7.27 -3.61
N GLN A 129 -11.81 8.34 -4.06
CA GLN A 129 -13.07 8.78 -3.46
C GLN A 129 -14.17 7.73 -3.57
N GLU A 130 -14.27 7.02 -4.71
CA GLU A 130 -15.21 5.91 -4.86
C GLU A 130 -14.90 4.77 -3.90
N ALA A 131 -13.62 4.38 -3.80
CA ALA A 131 -13.21 3.33 -2.89
C ALA A 131 -13.51 3.71 -1.43
N ASP A 132 -13.22 4.95 -1.03
CA ASP A 132 -13.50 5.43 0.33
C ASP A 132 -15.01 5.47 0.64
N ARG A 133 -15.87 5.71 -0.37
CA ARG A 133 -17.33 5.59 -0.21
C ARG A 133 -17.81 4.13 -0.11
N ASN A 134 -17.15 3.22 -0.81
CA ASN A 134 -17.53 1.81 -0.86
C ASN A 134 -17.12 1.03 0.41
N LEU A 135 -16.05 1.48 1.09
CA LEU A 135 -15.57 0.86 2.31
C LEU A 135 -16.38 1.38 3.51
N SER A 136 -17.08 0.48 4.21
CA SER A 136 -17.70 0.83 5.49
C SER A 136 -16.62 1.06 6.56
N THR A 137 -16.35 2.31 6.89
CA THR A 137 -15.36 2.73 7.91
C THR A 137 -15.84 3.96 8.68
N SER A 138 -15.45 4.05 9.95
CA SER A 138 -15.63 5.25 10.77
C SER A 138 -14.49 6.27 10.61
N VAL A 139 -13.42 5.92 9.89
CA VAL A 139 -12.26 6.79 9.69
C VAL A 139 -12.58 7.78 8.57
N PRO A 140 -12.68 9.10 8.85
CA PRO A 140 -12.94 10.08 7.81
C PRO A 140 -11.74 10.14 6.84
N SER A 141 -12.03 10.32 5.55
CA SER A 141 -11.01 10.43 4.51
C SER A 141 -11.21 11.69 3.68
N LYS A 142 -10.11 12.33 3.30
CA LYS A 142 -10.07 13.38 2.27
C LYS A 142 -9.10 12.95 1.18
N VAL A 143 -9.55 13.07 -0.06
CA VAL A 143 -8.75 12.72 -1.24
C VAL A 143 -8.45 13.98 -2.02
N VAL A 144 -7.18 14.20 -2.36
CA VAL A 144 -6.72 15.38 -3.09
C VAL A 144 -5.74 15.01 -4.20
N ALA A 145 -5.69 15.83 -5.24
CA ALA A 145 -4.65 15.73 -6.25
C ALA A 145 -3.31 16.20 -5.67
N TYR A 146 -2.20 15.80 -6.30
CA TYR A 146 -0.87 16.24 -5.88
C TYR A 146 -0.72 17.76 -5.82
N GLY A 147 -1.34 18.49 -6.76
CA GLY A 147 -1.29 19.95 -6.80
C GLY A 147 -2.21 20.67 -5.81
N ASP A 148 -3.06 19.94 -5.08
CA ASP A 148 -4.05 20.52 -4.15
C ASP A 148 -3.74 20.16 -2.69
N VAL A 149 -2.59 19.53 -2.44
CA VAL A 149 -2.24 19.05 -1.09
C VAL A 149 -2.05 20.21 -0.11
N ASP A 150 -1.45 21.32 -0.53
CA ASP A 150 -1.23 22.52 0.27
C ASP A 150 -2.40 23.53 0.23
N SER A 151 -3.54 23.11 -0.33
CA SER A 151 -4.73 23.95 -0.41
C SER A 151 -5.31 24.29 0.97
N LYS A 152 -6.00 25.43 1.04
CA LYS A 152 -6.74 25.86 2.24
C LYS A 152 -7.73 24.79 2.72
N GLU A 153 -8.37 24.09 1.80
CA GLU A 153 -9.35 23.05 2.10
C GLU A 153 -8.71 21.80 2.70
N SER A 154 -7.46 21.50 2.35
CA SER A 154 -6.66 20.46 3.00
C SER A 154 -6.24 20.88 4.40
N ALA A 155 -5.84 22.14 4.59
CA ALA A 155 -5.49 22.71 5.89
C ALA A 155 -6.67 22.65 6.87
N GLU A 156 -7.82 23.15 6.45
CA GLU A 156 -9.05 23.17 7.27
C GLU A 156 -9.51 21.77 7.64
N TRP A 157 -9.45 20.83 6.70
CA TRP A 157 -9.81 19.43 6.97
C TRP A 157 -8.84 18.78 7.97
N LEU A 158 -7.52 18.94 7.75
CA LEU A 158 -6.49 18.41 8.63
C LEU A 158 -6.62 18.97 10.06
N ALA A 159 -6.87 20.27 10.19
CA ALA A 159 -7.12 20.94 11.47
C ALA A 159 -8.41 20.44 12.15
N SER A 160 -9.47 20.16 11.37
CA SER A 160 -10.75 19.68 11.90
C SER A 160 -10.65 18.31 12.59
N CYS A 161 -9.70 17.47 12.16
CA CYS A 161 -9.39 16.19 12.79
C CYS A 161 -8.73 16.33 14.17
N ARG A 162 -8.18 17.50 14.51
CA ARG A 162 -7.46 17.80 15.76
C ARG A 162 -6.36 16.77 16.10
N PRO A 163 -5.44 16.46 15.17
CA PRO A 163 -4.38 15.50 15.44
C PRO A 163 -3.40 16.01 16.50
N GLU A 164 -2.82 15.07 17.25
CA GLU A 164 -1.60 15.31 18.03
C GLU A 164 -0.36 14.86 17.23
N LYS A 165 -0.57 13.95 16.28
CA LYS A 165 0.46 13.37 15.42
C LYS A 165 0.03 13.37 13.94
N ILE A 166 0.99 13.58 13.05
CA ILE A 166 0.81 13.38 11.62
C ILE A 166 1.80 12.32 11.17
N VAL A 167 1.27 11.24 10.58
CA VAL A 167 2.09 10.16 10.02
C VAL A 167 2.00 10.24 8.52
N ILE A 168 3.10 10.60 7.87
CA ILE A 168 3.22 10.63 6.41
C ILE A 168 3.78 9.30 5.97
N VAL A 169 3.03 8.56 5.15
CA VAL A 169 3.48 7.32 4.53
C VAL A 169 3.66 7.55 3.05
N ASP A 170 4.91 7.52 2.59
CA ASP A 170 5.30 7.84 1.23
C ASP A 170 5.49 6.56 0.40
N PHE A 171 4.48 6.23 -0.41
CA PHE A 171 4.51 5.10 -1.33
C PHE A 171 5.09 5.45 -2.71
N GLY A 172 5.85 6.55 -2.81
CA GLY A 172 6.38 7.08 -4.06
C GLY A 172 5.53 8.22 -4.60
N GLY A 173 5.18 9.16 -3.71
CA GLY A 173 4.53 10.41 -4.07
C GLY A 173 5.25 11.14 -5.20
N ARG A 174 4.48 11.76 -6.11
CA ARG A 174 5.04 12.43 -7.29
C ARG A 174 5.40 13.88 -7.00
N GLY A 175 6.42 14.38 -7.69
CA GLY A 175 6.82 15.78 -7.64
C GLY A 175 7.10 16.26 -6.21
N ASN A 176 6.50 17.38 -5.81
CA ASN A 176 6.75 18.02 -4.52
C ASN A 176 5.80 17.56 -3.39
N ALA A 177 4.99 16.50 -3.59
CA ALA A 177 3.92 16.12 -2.67
C ALA A 177 4.32 16.04 -1.18
N LEU A 178 5.51 15.51 -0.87
CA LEU A 178 6.01 15.46 0.50
C LEU A 178 6.36 16.87 1.01
N LYS A 179 7.06 17.66 0.21
CA LYS A 179 7.45 19.03 0.57
C LYS A 179 6.22 19.93 0.76
N ASP A 180 5.22 19.77 -0.09
CA ASP A 180 3.99 20.54 -0.05
C ASP A 180 3.15 20.11 1.16
N THR A 181 3.09 18.81 1.47
CA THR A 181 2.51 18.30 2.74
C THR A 181 3.21 18.89 3.97
N LEU A 182 4.55 18.91 3.99
CA LEU A 182 5.29 19.48 5.12
C LEU A 182 5.07 21.00 5.25
N SER A 183 4.94 21.69 4.12
CA SER A 183 4.64 23.12 4.09
C SER A 183 3.22 23.40 4.59
N LEU A 184 2.24 22.59 4.19
CA LEU A 184 0.88 22.63 4.72
C LEU A 184 0.87 22.53 6.25
N ILE A 185 1.56 21.52 6.81
CA ILE A 185 1.63 21.30 8.26
C ILE A 185 2.25 22.50 8.96
N LYS A 186 3.41 22.97 8.46
CA LYS A 186 4.12 24.11 9.04
C LYS A 186 3.31 25.40 9.02
N ASN A 187 2.49 25.60 7.99
CA ASN A 187 1.74 26.85 7.80
C ASN A 187 0.32 26.81 8.39
N THR A 188 -0.12 25.67 8.93
CA THR A 188 -1.45 25.53 9.55
C THR A 188 -1.33 25.59 11.06
N ALA A 189 -1.82 26.68 11.66
CA ALA A 189 -1.55 27.03 13.06
C ALA A 189 -2.00 25.95 14.06
N GLU A 190 -3.08 25.24 13.76
CA GLU A 190 -3.69 24.21 14.59
C GLU A 190 -2.88 22.91 14.62
N VAL A 191 -2.05 22.65 13.60
CA VAL A 191 -1.32 21.37 13.45
C VAL A 191 0.20 21.53 13.31
N GLN A 192 0.71 22.75 13.24
CA GLN A 192 2.16 23.03 13.17
C GLN A 192 2.95 22.46 14.36
N GLY A 193 2.29 22.24 15.51
CA GLY A 193 2.88 21.68 16.72
C GLY A 193 2.77 20.14 16.83
N CYS A 194 2.10 19.48 15.89
CA CYS A 194 1.96 18.03 15.90
C CYS A 194 3.32 17.34 15.72
N LYS A 195 3.49 16.18 16.36
CA LYS A 195 4.61 15.28 16.04
C LYS A 195 4.47 14.83 14.58
N VAL A 196 5.53 14.93 13.79
CA VAL A 196 5.54 14.42 12.41
C VAL A 196 6.41 13.16 12.34
N VAL A 197 5.85 12.08 11.79
CA VAL A 197 6.57 10.83 11.50
C VAL A 197 6.49 10.58 10.00
N ILE A 198 7.63 10.34 9.34
CA ILE A 198 7.69 10.11 7.90
C ILE A 198 8.21 8.70 7.65
N VAL A 199 7.39 7.85 7.04
CA VAL A 199 7.76 6.49 6.64
C VAL A 199 7.90 6.41 5.13
N GLN A 200 9.11 6.14 4.64
CA GLN A 200 9.40 5.99 3.22
C GLN A 200 9.24 4.53 2.81
N VAL A 201 8.20 4.22 2.04
CA VAL A 201 7.90 2.85 1.56
C VAL A 201 8.51 2.60 0.18
N GLY A 202 8.43 3.58 -0.71
CA GLY A 202 8.97 3.49 -2.06
C GLY A 202 9.28 4.86 -2.62
N ASN A 203 9.95 4.90 -3.76
CA ASN A 203 10.29 6.13 -4.47
C ASN A 203 9.34 6.36 -5.65
N GLU A 204 9.25 7.61 -6.11
CA GLU A 204 8.55 7.94 -7.35
C GLU A 204 9.07 7.09 -8.52
N GLN A 205 8.18 6.60 -9.36
CA GLN A 205 8.54 5.81 -10.53
C GLN A 205 9.04 6.73 -11.65
N LYS A 206 10.32 7.11 -11.59
CA LYS A 206 11.00 7.89 -12.63
C LYS A 206 12.47 7.50 -12.76
N VAL A 207 13.10 7.96 -13.84
CA VAL A 207 14.55 7.91 -13.99
C VAL A 207 15.16 9.00 -13.12
N TYR A 208 16.12 8.61 -12.28
CA TYR A 208 16.82 9.51 -11.38
C TYR A 208 18.19 9.89 -11.95
N SER A 209 18.51 11.18 -11.91
CA SER A 209 19.88 11.67 -12.04
C SER A 209 20.71 11.33 -10.79
N THR A 210 22.04 11.42 -10.91
CA THR A 210 22.93 11.19 -9.77
C THR A 210 22.71 12.23 -8.67
N GLU A 211 22.46 13.47 -9.08
CA GLU A 211 22.17 14.60 -8.20
C GLU A 211 20.88 14.38 -7.40
N GLU A 212 19.82 13.85 -8.03
CA GLU A 212 18.57 13.50 -7.34
C GLU A 212 18.75 12.36 -6.34
N ILE A 213 19.59 11.37 -6.63
CA ILE A 213 19.89 10.27 -5.69
C ILE A 213 20.60 10.83 -4.45
N ILE A 214 21.61 11.68 -4.64
CA ILE A 214 22.36 12.31 -3.54
C ILE A 214 21.42 13.21 -2.71
N ALA A 215 20.60 14.03 -3.37
CA ALA A 215 19.62 14.88 -2.69
C ALA A 215 18.59 14.04 -1.90
N GLY A 216 18.16 12.91 -2.45
CA GLY A 216 17.26 11.97 -1.77
C GLY A 216 17.88 11.39 -0.50
N GLN A 217 19.16 11.01 -0.54
CA GLN A 217 19.89 10.52 0.64
C GLN A 217 20.04 11.61 1.71
N ALA A 218 20.36 12.84 1.32
CA ALA A 218 20.43 13.97 2.23
C ALA A 218 19.06 14.24 2.90
N ALA A 219 17.99 14.22 2.12
CA ALA A 219 16.63 14.43 2.61
C ALA A 219 16.15 13.34 3.57
N MET A 220 16.63 12.09 3.43
CA MET A 220 16.36 11.03 4.41
C MET A 220 16.84 11.41 5.81
N ALA A 221 18.08 11.94 5.90
CA ALA A 221 18.67 12.35 7.17
C ALA A 221 18.06 13.66 7.69
N GLU A 222 17.93 14.67 6.84
CA GLU A 222 17.42 16.00 7.22
C GLU A 222 15.98 15.93 7.77
N LEU A 223 15.11 15.16 7.10
CA LEU A 223 13.71 15.05 7.47
C LEU A 223 13.44 13.93 8.47
N GLY A 224 14.48 13.20 8.91
CA GLY A 224 14.35 12.06 9.81
C GLY A 224 13.44 10.96 9.26
N LYS A 225 13.48 10.72 7.95
CA LYS A 225 12.64 9.72 7.30
C LYS A 225 13.03 8.32 7.78
N VAL A 226 12.03 7.51 8.10
CA VAL A 226 12.22 6.12 8.46
C VAL A 226 11.95 5.26 7.23
N GLN A 227 12.99 4.60 6.73
CA GLN A 227 12.83 3.67 5.62
C GLN A 227 12.00 2.46 6.06
N TYR A 228 11.07 2.04 5.23
CA TYR A 228 10.32 0.81 5.43
C TYR A 228 10.89 -0.32 4.57
N ASN A 229 11.04 -1.50 5.18
CA ASN A 229 11.45 -2.71 4.50
C ASN A 229 10.61 -3.88 5.04
N THR A 230 9.72 -4.40 4.21
CA THR A 230 8.83 -5.51 4.59
C THR A 230 9.58 -6.74 5.05
N SER A 231 10.75 -7.04 4.48
CA SER A 231 11.53 -8.23 4.84
C SER A 231 12.03 -8.15 6.29
N GLY A 232 12.63 -7.04 6.69
CA GLY A 232 13.11 -6.89 8.07
C GLY A 232 11.98 -6.96 9.10
N VAL A 233 10.81 -6.38 8.77
CA VAL A 233 9.61 -6.51 9.62
C VAL A 233 9.13 -7.96 9.66
N GLN A 234 9.07 -8.66 8.52
CA GLN A 234 8.69 -10.07 8.46
C GLN A 234 9.63 -10.96 9.28
N ASP A 235 10.94 -10.76 9.18
CA ASP A 235 11.91 -11.52 9.97
C ASP A 235 11.62 -11.38 11.48
N THR A 236 11.32 -10.16 11.91
CA THR A 236 10.90 -9.87 13.30
C THR A 236 9.60 -10.57 13.69
N ILE A 237 8.60 -10.56 12.80
CA ILE A 237 7.31 -11.23 13.04
C ILE A 237 7.53 -12.73 13.19
N LEU A 238 8.35 -13.33 12.32
CA LEU A 238 8.64 -14.76 12.36
C LEU A 238 9.35 -15.16 13.65
N GLU A 239 10.24 -14.31 14.18
CA GLU A 239 10.91 -14.53 15.46
C GLU A 239 9.98 -14.41 16.67
N THR A 240 9.03 -13.47 16.63
CA THR A 240 8.19 -13.12 17.79
C THR A 240 6.84 -13.84 17.82
N VAL A 241 6.20 -14.03 16.67
CA VAL A 241 4.87 -14.67 16.51
C VAL A 241 5.01 -16.12 16.03
N GLY A 242 6.07 -16.43 15.28
CA GLY A 242 6.26 -17.73 14.65
C GLY A 242 5.68 -17.81 13.23
N PRO A 243 6.21 -18.72 12.38
CA PRO A 243 5.83 -18.81 10.97
C PRO A 243 4.38 -19.28 10.75
N GLU A 244 3.94 -20.35 11.43
CA GLU A 244 2.62 -20.92 11.18
C GLU A 244 1.48 -19.94 11.51
N PRO A 245 1.45 -19.30 12.70
CA PRO A 245 0.39 -18.33 13.01
C PRO A 245 0.44 -17.12 12.07
N TYR A 246 1.65 -16.61 11.76
CA TYR A 246 1.80 -15.48 10.83
C TYR A 246 1.21 -15.77 9.45
N PHE A 247 1.60 -16.88 8.83
CA PHE A 247 1.14 -17.22 7.48
C PHE A 247 -0.36 -17.59 7.46
N ALA A 248 -0.87 -18.21 8.52
CA ALA A 248 -2.30 -18.49 8.66
C ALA A 248 -3.12 -17.19 8.76
N THR A 249 -2.73 -16.26 9.63
CA THR A 249 -3.40 -14.95 9.75
C THR A 249 -3.30 -14.15 8.47
N ARG A 250 -2.11 -14.07 7.86
CA ARG A 250 -1.91 -13.37 6.59
C ARG A 250 -2.79 -13.97 5.49
N GLY A 251 -2.84 -15.29 5.37
CA GLY A 251 -3.69 -15.99 4.39
C GLY A 251 -5.16 -15.66 4.59
N ALA A 252 -5.68 -15.79 5.81
CA ALA A 252 -7.08 -15.47 6.12
C ALA A 252 -7.43 -14.00 5.82
N GLN A 253 -6.54 -13.06 6.16
CA GLN A 253 -6.74 -11.64 5.87
C GLN A 253 -6.65 -11.34 4.36
N TRP A 254 -5.80 -12.07 3.64
CA TRP A 254 -5.68 -11.96 2.19
C TRP A 254 -6.96 -12.43 1.49
N GLU A 255 -7.51 -13.59 1.88
CA GLU A 255 -8.77 -14.09 1.32
C GLU A 255 -9.92 -13.12 1.57
N LYS A 256 -9.99 -12.52 2.77
CA LYS A 256 -10.97 -11.48 3.07
C LYS A 256 -10.80 -10.25 2.18
N TRP A 257 -9.58 -9.78 1.97
CA TRP A 257 -9.32 -8.67 1.08
C TRP A 257 -9.70 -9.01 -0.37
N LEU A 258 -9.41 -10.23 -0.83
CA LEU A 258 -9.82 -10.69 -2.16
C LEU A 258 -11.35 -10.66 -2.30
N ASP A 259 -12.11 -11.11 -1.31
CA ASP A 259 -13.59 -11.07 -1.35
C ASP A 259 -14.12 -9.63 -1.48
N GLU A 260 -13.42 -8.68 -0.87
CA GLU A 260 -13.78 -7.26 -0.84
C GLU A 260 -12.99 -6.39 -1.86
N ARG A 261 -12.19 -7.00 -2.75
CA ARG A 261 -11.24 -6.29 -3.63
C ARG A 261 -11.88 -5.17 -4.44
N HIS A 262 -13.09 -5.41 -4.93
CA HIS A 262 -13.89 -4.46 -5.71
C HIS A 262 -14.26 -3.19 -4.93
N LEU A 263 -14.30 -3.25 -3.59
CA LEU A 263 -14.52 -2.08 -2.73
C LEU A 263 -13.24 -1.24 -2.61
N SER A 264 -12.07 -1.89 -2.53
CA SER A 264 -10.77 -1.23 -2.36
C SER A 264 -10.21 -0.67 -3.67
N GLU A 265 -10.49 -1.36 -4.78
CA GLU A 265 -9.95 -1.15 -6.13
C GLU A 265 -11.07 -1.02 -7.17
N PRO A 266 -11.98 -0.04 -7.03
CA PRO A 266 -13.10 0.10 -7.94
C PRO A 266 -12.63 0.40 -9.36
N GLY A 267 -13.24 -0.28 -10.32
CA GLY A 267 -12.99 -0.08 -11.75
C GLY A 267 -11.70 -0.69 -12.29
N THR A 268 -10.90 -1.37 -11.47
CA THR A 268 -9.72 -2.12 -11.95
C THR A 268 -10.13 -3.29 -12.83
N LYS A 269 -9.51 -3.41 -14.00
CA LYS A 269 -9.74 -4.43 -15.01
C LYS A 269 -8.51 -5.30 -15.16
N ILE A 270 -8.68 -6.60 -15.02
CA ILE A 270 -7.64 -7.56 -15.34
C ILE A 270 -7.59 -7.74 -16.86
N VAL A 271 -6.41 -7.51 -17.45
CA VAL A 271 -6.14 -7.74 -18.86
C VAL A 271 -5.21 -8.94 -18.95
N PHE A 272 -5.74 -10.05 -19.46
CA PHE A 272 -4.99 -11.29 -19.59
C PHE A 272 -4.15 -11.30 -20.87
N GLY A 273 -2.86 -11.61 -20.72
CA GLY A 273 -1.97 -12.00 -21.81
C GLY A 273 -1.51 -13.45 -21.67
N SER A 274 -0.76 -13.94 -22.66
CA SER A 274 -0.30 -15.33 -22.72
C SER A 274 1.12 -15.43 -23.24
N GLY A 275 1.94 -16.22 -22.54
CA GLY A 275 3.34 -16.42 -22.88
C GLY A 275 4.25 -15.25 -22.56
N VAL A 276 5.54 -15.42 -22.86
CA VAL A 276 6.57 -14.41 -22.62
C VAL A 276 6.69 -13.48 -23.84
N SER A 277 6.74 -14.03 -25.04
CA SER A 277 7.06 -13.27 -26.25
C SER A 277 5.85 -12.88 -27.09
N GLY A 278 6.03 -11.85 -27.92
CA GLY A 278 5.00 -11.34 -28.84
C GLY A 278 4.08 -10.29 -28.22
N ALA A 279 3.18 -9.75 -29.05
CA ALA A 279 2.31 -8.62 -28.69
C ALA A 279 1.37 -8.91 -27.52
N ASP A 280 0.90 -10.17 -27.40
CA ASP A 280 0.01 -10.62 -26.31
C ASP A 280 0.76 -11.20 -25.10
N GLY A 281 2.10 -11.29 -25.20
CA GLY A 281 2.98 -11.80 -24.15
C GLY A 281 3.48 -10.70 -23.22
N VAL A 282 4.31 -11.10 -22.24
CA VAL A 282 4.97 -10.19 -21.30
C VAL A 282 5.74 -9.08 -22.03
N GLU A 283 6.42 -9.40 -23.13
CA GLU A 283 7.16 -8.43 -23.96
C GLU A 283 6.28 -7.31 -24.50
N GLY A 284 5.14 -7.65 -25.13
CA GLY A 284 4.20 -6.64 -25.63
C GLY A 284 3.55 -5.83 -24.51
N GLY A 285 3.26 -6.46 -23.38
CA GLY A 285 2.84 -5.78 -22.16
C GLY A 285 3.83 -4.73 -21.66
N TRP A 286 5.09 -5.12 -21.59
CA TRP A 286 6.19 -4.25 -21.18
C TRP A 286 6.35 -3.07 -22.14
N GLU A 287 6.29 -3.32 -23.45
CA GLU A 287 6.34 -2.26 -24.46
C GLU A 287 5.17 -1.27 -24.30
N ARG A 288 3.95 -1.76 -24.06
CA ARG A 288 2.78 -0.90 -23.77
C ARG A 288 3.01 -0.05 -22.52
N LEU A 289 3.57 -0.62 -21.45
CA LEU A 289 3.92 0.13 -20.23
C LEU A 289 4.94 1.23 -20.52
N CYS A 290 6.01 0.90 -21.25
CA CYS A 290 7.06 1.86 -21.64
C CYS A 290 6.52 3.02 -22.48
N HIS A 291 5.49 2.78 -23.29
CA HIS A 291 4.83 3.80 -24.09
C HIS A 291 3.64 4.49 -23.41
N GLY A 292 3.38 4.21 -22.13
CA GLY A 292 2.26 4.82 -21.38
C GLY A 292 0.87 4.41 -21.89
N GLN A 293 0.77 3.26 -22.56
CA GLN A 293 -0.46 2.74 -23.17
C GLN A 293 -1.27 1.82 -22.26
N VAL A 294 -0.88 1.72 -20.98
CA VAL A 294 -1.58 0.95 -19.96
C VAL A 294 -2.23 1.94 -19.01
N GLY A 295 -3.57 1.93 -18.97
CA GLY A 295 -4.33 2.78 -18.06
C GLY A 295 -4.04 2.44 -16.59
N ALA A 296 -4.30 3.40 -15.70
CA ALA A 296 -4.16 3.17 -14.26
C ALA A 296 -5.17 2.14 -13.72
N GLU A 297 -6.23 1.85 -14.47
CA GLU A 297 -7.24 0.84 -14.22
C GLU A 297 -6.88 -0.54 -14.78
N GLU A 298 -5.83 -0.66 -15.59
CA GLU A 298 -5.46 -1.93 -16.22
C GLU A 298 -4.42 -2.69 -15.37
N GLY A 299 -4.77 -3.92 -15.01
CA GLY A 299 -3.87 -4.89 -14.41
C GLY A 299 -3.47 -5.94 -15.41
N LEU A 300 -2.25 -5.85 -15.95
CA LEU A 300 -1.73 -6.84 -16.90
C LEU A 300 -1.33 -8.12 -16.15
N VAL A 301 -1.90 -9.26 -16.55
CA VAL A 301 -1.62 -10.58 -15.95
C VAL A 301 -1.32 -11.58 -17.06
N TYR A 302 -0.18 -12.26 -16.97
CA TYR A 302 0.30 -13.16 -18.01
C TYR A 302 0.25 -14.60 -17.54
N LYS A 303 -0.27 -15.46 -18.41
CA LYS A 303 -0.28 -16.90 -18.19
C LYS A 303 0.95 -17.48 -18.87
N VAL A 304 1.88 -18.01 -18.08
CA VAL A 304 3.12 -18.61 -18.56
C VAL A 304 3.06 -20.10 -18.28
N GLN A 305 3.23 -20.91 -19.32
CA GLN A 305 3.32 -22.37 -19.26
C GLN A 305 4.77 -22.80 -19.50
#